data_AF-A0A357M0H2-F1
#
_entry.id   AF-A0A357M0H2-F1
#
_cell.length_a   1.000
_cell.length_b   1.000
_cell.length_c   1.000
_cell.angle_alpha   90.00
_cell.angle_beta   90.00
_cell.angle_gamma   90.00
#
_symmetry.space_group_name_H-M   'P 1'
#
loop_
_entity.id
_entity.type
_entity.pdbx_description
1 polymer ?
#
loop_
_entity_poly.entity_id
_entity_poly.type
_entity_poly.pdbx_seq_one_letter_code
_entity_poly.pdbx_strand_id
1 'polypeptide(L)' 'LPEKYHFLLEAPLTDKDKNPAIVRYSRKSKEQYVLSEKDGKATGWSAVYDGRKWVVSEKKAAPKKKTTKK' A
#
# COMPACT_ATOMS: atom_id res chain seq x y z
N LEU A 1 20.27 7.17 7.75
CA LEU A 1 18.97 7.76 7.34
C LEU A 1 18.62 8.85 8.34
N PRO A 2 18.06 9.99 7.93
CA PRO A 2 17.53 10.98 8.87
C PRO A 2 16.41 10.38 9.73
N GLU A 3 16.34 10.72 11.02
CA GLU A 3 15.32 10.21 11.97
C GLU A 3 13.89 10.42 11.45
N LYS A 4 13.69 11.51 10.70
CA LYS A 4 12.43 11.84 10.02
C LYS A 4 11.88 10.68 9.18
N TYR A 5 12.71 9.76 8.67
CA TYR A 5 12.30 8.65 7.80
C TYR A 5 12.30 7.28 8.49
N HIS A 6 12.59 7.20 9.80
CA HIS A 6 12.60 5.91 10.51
C HIS A 6 11.25 5.21 10.47
N PHE A 7 10.15 5.98 10.42
CA PHE A 7 8.80 5.42 10.28
C PHE A 7 8.61 4.59 9.00
N LEU A 8 9.41 4.80 7.95
CA LEU A 8 9.37 3.98 6.74
C LEU A 8 9.96 2.59 6.96
N LEU A 9 10.86 2.42 7.93
CA LEU A 9 11.44 1.13 8.30
C LEU A 9 10.45 0.28 9.10
N GLU A 10 9.53 0.93 9.81
CA GLU A 10 8.41 0.29 10.50
C GLU A 10 7.27 -0.11 9.54
N ALA A 11 7.36 0.29 8.27
CA ALA A 11 6.35 -0.02 7.29
C ALA A 11 6.30 -1.53 7.03
N PRO A 12 5.09 -2.10 6.87
CA PRO A 12 4.96 -3.50 6.49
C PRO A 12 5.57 -3.71 5.10
N LEU A 13 6.58 -4.59 5.04
CA LEU A 13 7.34 -4.93 3.83
C LEU A 13 6.58 -5.88 2.90
N THR A 14 5.68 -6.67 3.47
CA THR A 14 4.90 -7.68 2.75
C THR A 14 3.47 -7.73 3.25
N ASP A 15 2.56 -7.98 2.32
CA ASP A 15 1.17 -8.38 2.62
C ASP A 15 1.14 -9.82 3.18
N LYS A 16 -0.02 -10.27 3.69
CA LYS A 16 -0.32 -11.63 4.14
C LYS A 16 0.03 -12.70 3.11
N ASP A 17 -0.08 -12.35 1.83
CA ASP A 17 0.26 -13.20 0.68
C ASP A 17 1.75 -13.12 0.26
N LYS A 18 2.63 -12.53 1.09
CA LYS A 18 4.06 -12.28 0.80
C LYS A 18 4.33 -11.42 -0.43
N ASN A 19 3.34 -10.65 -0.89
CA ASN A 19 3.55 -9.70 -1.98
C ASN A 19 4.37 -8.50 -1.49
N PRO A 20 5.35 -8.00 -2.27
CA PRO A 20 6.17 -6.87 -1.87
C PRO A 20 5.33 -5.59 -1.75
N ALA A 21 5.51 -4.88 -0.63
CA ALA A 21 4.94 -3.57 -0.42
C ALA A 21 5.84 -2.48 -1.00
N ILE A 22 5.23 -1.49 -1.64
CA ILE A 22 5.89 -0.39 -2.31
C ILE A 22 5.46 0.91 -1.64
N VAL A 23 6.44 1.71 -1.21
CA VAL A 23 6.20 3.05 -0.67
C VAL A 23 5.78 3.99 -1.80
N ARG A 24 4.66 4.68 -1.59
CA ARG A 24 4.04 5.65 -2.49
C ARG A 24 3.69 6.90 -1.68
N TYR A 25 3.53 8.02 -2.38
CA TYR A 25 3.18 9.29 -1.76
C TYR A 25 1.85 9.82 -2.30
N SER A 26 0.90 10.04 -1.40
CA SER A 26 -0.40 10.64 -1.71
C SER A 26 -0.22 12.16 -1.80
N ARG A 27 -0.31 12.73 -2.99
CA ARG A 27 -0.23 14.20 -3.14
C ARG A 27 -1.43 14.93 -2.54
N LYS A 28 -2.58 14.26 -2.48
CA LYS A 28 -3.84 14.83 -1.97
C LYS A 28 -3.76 15.06 -0.46
N SER A 29 -3.31 14.07 0.27
CA SER A 29 -3.16 14.15 1.72
C SER A 29 -1.74 14.52 2.18
N LYS A 30 -0.78 14.56 1.24
CA LYS A 30 0.66 14.78 1.50
C LYS A 30 1.25 13.76 2.48
N GLU A 31 0.81 12.51 2.36
CA GLU A 31 1.17 11.41 3.26
C GLU A 31 1.84 10.26 2.51
N GLN A 32 2.67 9.50 3.24
CA GLN A 32 3.24 8.25 2.75
C GLN A 32 2.26 7.11 2.97
N TYR A 33 2.13 6.26 1.97
CA TYR A 33 1.38 5.02 2.05
C TYR A 33 2.14 3.89 1.37
N VAL A 34 1.99 2.67 1.85
CA VAL A 34 2.49 1.47 1.17
C VAL A 34 1.36 0.78 0.46
N LEU A 35 1.68 0.18 -0.68
CA LEU A 35 0.77 -0.58 -1.52
C LEU A 35 1.47 -1.87 -1.91
N SER A 36 0.81 -3.01 -1.80
CA SER A 36 1.35 -4.25 -2.34
C SER A 36 0.96 -4.44 -3.80
N GLU A 37 1.94 -4.84 -4.62
CA GLU A 37 1.76 -5.15 -6.03
C GLU A 37 2.10 -6.62 -6.32
N LYS A 38 1.30 -7.23 -7.19
CA LYS A 38 1.50 -8.57 -7.72
C LYS A 38 1.29 -8.53 -9.23
N ASP A 39 2.25 -9.03 -10.01
CA ASP A 39 2.19 -9.06 -11.48
C ASP A 39 1.87 -7.69 -12.11
N GLY A 40 2.45 -6.61 -11.55
CA GLY A 40 2.23 -5.23 -12.00
C GLY A 40 0.85 -4.66 -11.68
N LYS A 41 0.09 -5.31 -10.78
CA LYS A 41 -1.23 -4.85 -10.32
C LYS A 41 -1.26 -4.72 -8.81
N ALA A 42 -1.86 -3.64 -8.32
CA ALA A 42 -2.22 -3.49 -6.91
C ALA A 42 -3.08 -4.69 -6.44
N THR A 43 -2.70 -5.33 -5.33
CA THR A 43 -3.45 -6.45 -4.77
C THR A 43 -4.72 -5.99 -4.03
N GLY A 44 -4.82 -4.69 -3.73
CA GLY A 44 -5.91 -4.10 -2.94
C GLY A 44 -5.54 -3.90 -1.47
N TRP A 45 -4.37 -4.38 -1.05
CA TRP A 45 -3.81 -4.09 0.25
C TRP A 45 -2.97 -2.81 0.19
N SER A 46 -3.17 -1.96 1.19
CA SER A 46 -2.43 -0.72 1.37
C SER A 46 -2.29 -0.42 2.86
N ALA A 47 -1.25 0.28 3.28
CA ALA A 47 -1.18 0.81 4.63
C ALA A 47 -0.78 2.29 4.60
N VAL A 48 -1.40 3.11 5.44
CA VAL A 48 -1.11 4.55 5.55
C VAL A 48 -0.49 4.83 6.92
N TYR A 49 0.46 5.75 7.00
CA TYR A 49 1.07 6.12 8.27
C TYR A 49 0.29 7.26 8.95
N ASP A 50 -0.34 6.98 10.10
CA ASP A 50 -1.15 7.95 10.87
C ASP A 50 -0.30 8.79 11.86
N GLY A 51 0.98 8.99 11.56
CA GLY A 51 1.91 9.74 12.42
C GLY A 51 2.47 8.96 13.62
N ARG A 52 1.83 7.88 14.05
CA ARG A 52 2.31 6.99 15.14
C ARG A 52 2.44 5.53 14.75
N LYS A 53 1.64 5.07 13.78
CA LYS A 53 1.57 3.66 13.37
C LYS A 53 1.08 3.52 11.95
N TRP A 54 1.42 2.39 11.34
CA TRP A 54 0.88 1.98 10.06
C TRP A 54 -0.53 1.41 10.23
N VAL A 55 -1.49 2.05 9.58
CA VAL A 55 -2.88 1.61 9.52
C VAL A 55 -3.08 0.84 8.23
N VAL A 56 -3.19 -0.48 8.35
CA VAL A 56 -3.44 -1.38 7.23
C VAL A 56 -4.91 -1.27 6.80
N SER A 57 -5.11 -1.08 5.50
CA SER A 57 -6.39 -1.09 4.82
C SER A 57 -6.37 -2.15 3.72
N GLU A 58 -7.04 -3.27 4.00
CA GLU A 58 -7.35 -4.32 3.04
C GLU A 58 -8.65 -3.97 2.34
N LYS A 59 -8.59 -3.08 1.34
CA LYS A 59 -9.70 -2.99 0.40
C LYS A 59 -9.62 -4.21 -0.48
N LYS A 60 -10.35 -5.28 -0.13
CA LYS A 60 -10.67 -6.38 -1.06
C LYS A 60 -10.97 -5.73 -2.40
N ALA A 61 -10.05 -5.87 -3.35
CA ALA A 61 -10.28 -5.38 -4.69
C ALA A 61 -11.60 -6.00 -5.11
N ALA A 62 -12.63 -5.17 -5.31
CA ALA A 62 -13.87 -5.65 -5.88
C ALA A 62 -13.46 -6.46 -7.12
N PRO A 63 -13.94 -7.71 -7.26
CA PRO A 63 -13.49 -8.60 -8.32
C PRO A 63 -13.54 -7.83 -9.62
N LYS A 64 -12.41 -7.76 -10.34
CA LYS A 64 -12.36 -7.11 -11.64
C LYS A 64 -13.51 -7.66 -12.47
N LYS A 65 -14.58 -6.86 -12.65
CA LYS A 65 -15.54 -7.10 -13.71
C LYS A 65 -14.71 -7.07 -14.98
N LYS A 66 -14.50 -8.27 -15.57
CA LYS A 66 -13.99 -8.39 -16.93
C LYS A 66 -14.89 -7.49 -17.78
N THR A 67 -14.34 -6.40 -18.28
CA THR A 67 -14.98 -5.61 -19.32
C THR A 67 -14.96 -6.48 -20.58
N THR A 68 -16.03 -7.24 -20.78
CA THR A 68 -16.32 -7.88 -22.06
C THR A 68 -16.54 -6.76 -23.07
N LYS A 69 -15.59 -6.57 -23.99
CA LYS A 69 -15.81 -5.82 -25.23
C LYS A 69 -17.04 -6.44 -25.91
N LYS A 70 -18.04 -5.63 -26.23
CA LYS A 70 -19.13 -5.96 -27.14
C LYS A 70 -18.96 -5.11 -28.40
#